data_AF-A0A955X0K0-F1
#
_entry.id   AF-A0A955X0K0-F1
#
_cell.length_a   1.000
_cell.length_b   1.000
_cell.length_c   1.000
_cell.angle_alpha   90.00
_cell.angle_beta   90.00
_cell.angle_gamma   90.00
#
_symmetry.space_group_name_H-M   'P 1'
#
loop_
_entity.id
_entity.type
_entity.pdbx_description
1 polymer ?
#
loop_
_entity_poly.entity_id
_entity_poly.type
_entity_poly.pdbx_seq_one_letter_code
_entity_poly.pdbx_strand_id
1 'polypeptide(L)'
;MNRRILFAAAALAGLTLGAGAAHALTPRVISVPTAQAPRSAQRPEGTKISCNRPGGAQADACPVIQLGDYTVWAFSYRNNSYGFELAAYRGDQLVGHRGVGGSRYLEGAQVNRGAQTVDFIGQGGRKATVSFADLERLIGSRQ
;
A
#
# COMPACT_ATOMS: atom_id res chain seq x y z
N MET A 1 17.68 -32.28 -67.30
CA MET A 1 16.41 -32.45 -66.55
C MET A 1 16.77 -32.77 -65.09
N ASN A 2 16.93 -31.74 -64.25
CA ASN A 2 15.97 -31.27 -63.22
C ASN A 2 15.67 -32.32 -62.12
N ARG A 3 16.29 -32.24 -60.92
CA ARG A 3 15.77 -31.63 -59.65
C ARG A 3 15.89 -32.76 -58.58
N ARG A 4 16.16 -32.60 -57.28
CA ARG A 4 16.24 -31.50 -56.32
C ARG A 4 16.92 -32.06 -55.05
N ILE A 5 17.80 -31.29 -54.43
CA ILE A 5 18.35 -31.53 -53.08
C ILE A 5 17.29 -31.06 -52.06
N LEU A 6 16.90 -31.95 -51.15
CA LEU A 6 16.03 -31.62 -50.02
C LEU A 6 16.89 -31.11 -48.86
N PHE A 7 16.83 -29.81 -48.59
CA PHE A 7 17.30 -29.21 -47.34
C PHE A 7 16.21 -29.38 -46.28
N ALA A 8 16.52 -30.12 -45.21
CA ALA A 8 15.69 -30.12 -44.00
C ALA A 8 16.01 -28.86 -43.19
N ALA A 9 15.11 -27.88 -43.22
CA ALA A 9 15.18 -26.72 -42.34
C ALA A 9 14.58 -27.10 -40.97
N ALA A 10 15.43 -27.19 -39.94
CA ALA A 10 14.99 -27.32 -38.56
C ALA A 10 14.43 -25.96 -38.09
N ALA A 11 13.12 -25.90 -37.88
CA ALA A 11 12.47 -24.72 -37.30
C ALA A 11 12.72 -24.70 -35.77
N LEU A 12 13.58 -23.79 -35.32
CA LEU A 12 13.71 -23.44 -33.91
C LEU A 12 12.47 -22.64 -33.49
N ALA A 13 11.55 -23.29 -32.79
CA ALA A 13 10.43 -22.63 -32.13
C ALA A 13 10.97 -21.77 -30.98
N GLY A 14 11.02 -20.46 -31.17
CA GLY A 14 11.35 -19.51 -30.12
C GLY A 14 10.24 -19.49 -29.06
N LEU A 15 10.57 -19.93 -27.83
CA LEU A 15 9.75 -19.63 -26.65
C LEU A 15 9.85 -18.13 -26.37
N THR A 16 8.82 -17.36 -26.74
CA THR A 16 8.61 -16.04 -26.16
C THR A 16 8.03 -16.22 -24.77
N LEU A 17 8.88 -16.13 -23.74
CA LEU A 17 8.42 -15.85 -22.38
C LEU A 17 7.81 -14.45 -22.39
N GLY A 18 6.48 -14.37 -22.55
CA GLY A 18 5.74 -13.16 -22.25
C GLY A 18 5.88 -12.87 -20.76
N ALA A 19 6.80 -11.97 -20.41
CA ALA A 19 6.78 -11.32 -19.10
C ALA A 19 5.49 -10.52 -19.03
N GLY A 20 4.45 -11.11 -18.43
CA GLY A 20 3.24 -10.37 -18.09
C GLY A 20 3.67 -9.22 -17.18
N ALA A 21 3.55 -7.99 -17.67
CA ALA A 21 3.72 -6.82 -16.82
C ALA A 21 2.69 -6.94 -15.69
N ALA A 22 3.16 -7.25 -14.49
CA ALA A 22 2.35 -7.07 -13.29
C ALA A 22 1.88 -5.60 -13.32
N HIS A 23 0.57 -5.38 -13.41
CA HIS A 23 0.02 -4.04 -13.28
C HIS A 23 0.33 -3.57 -11.86
N ALA A 24 1.40 -2.78 -11.71
CA ALA A 24 1.73 -2.13 -10.45
C ALA A 24 0.53 -1.30 -10.01
N LEU A 25 0.01 -1.60 -8.82
CA LEU A 25 -1.17 -0.92 -8.33
C LEU A 25 -0.78 0.53 -8.02
N THR A 26 -1.50 1.50 -8.57
CA THR A 26 -1.18 2.91 -8.34
C THR A 26 -1.87 3.40 -7.06
N PRO A 27 -1.13 3.73 -5.99
CA PRO A 27 -1.73 4.20 -4.76
C PRO A 27 -2.41 5.56 -4.97
N ARG A 28 -3.55 5.76 -4.31
CA ARG A 28 -4.26 7.04 -4.26
C ARG A 28 -4.64 7.36 -2.83
N VAL A 29 -4.50 8.61 -2.43
CA VAL A 29 -5.05 9.06 -1.15
C VAL A 29 -6.53 9.34 -1.33
N ILE A 30 -7.36 8.74 -0.50
CA ILE A 30 -8.79 9.03 -0.37
C ILE A 30 -9.06 9.51 1.06
N SER A 31 -10.10 10.32 1.24
CA SER A 31 -10.55 10.76 2.56
C SER A 31 -11.72 9.89 3.00
N VAL A 32 -11.55 9.16 4.09
CA VAL A 32 -12.58 8.23 4.62
C VAL A 32 -13.04 8.72 5.98
N PRO A 33 -14.36 8.92 6.22
CA PRO A 33 -14.87 9.31 7.53
C PRO A 33 -14.38 8.37 8.63
N THR A 34 -14.00 8.92 9.77
CA THR A 34 -13.51 8.14 10.93
C THR A 34 -14.54 7.12 11.42
N ALA A 35 -15.83 7.40 11.25
CA ALA A 35 -16.93 6.48 11.55
C ALA A 35 -16.95 5.21 10.65
N GLN A 36 -16.27 5.24 9.51
CA GLN A 36 -16.12 4.11 8.57
C GLN A 36 -14.78 3.39 8.74
N ALA A 37 -13.96 3.77 9.73
CA ALA A 37 -12.70 3.10 10.00
C ALA A 37 -12.94 1.67 10.54
N PRO A 38 -11.98 0.75 10.31
CA PRO A 38 -12.04 -0.61 10.86
C PRO A 38 -12.28 -0.58 12.38
N ARG A 39 -13.20 -1.44 12.85
CA ARG A 39 -13.56 -1.54 14.27
C ARG A 39 -12.36 -1.98 15.09
N SER A 40 -12.38 -1.72 16.39
CA SER A 40 -11.28 -2.09 17.29
C SER A 40 -10.85 -3.55 17.17
N ALA A 41 -11.81 -4.48 17.01
CA ALA A 41 -11.57 -5.92 16.86
C ALA A 41 -10.98 -6.33 15.50
N GLN A 42 -11.04 -5.46 14.48
CA GLN A 42 -10.52 -5.73 13.13
C GLN A 42 -9.11 -5.17 12.91
N ARG A 43 -8.62 -4.34 13.83
CA ARG A 43 -7.31 -3.69 13.71
C ARG A 43 -6.22 -4.50 14.40
N PRO A 44 -4.95 -4.32 14.00
CA PRO A 44 -3.83 -4.83 14.77
C PRO A 44 -3.88 -4.38 16.23
N GLU A 45 -3.47 -5.26 17.13
CA GLU A 45 -3.52 -5.01 18.57
C GLU A 45 -2.68 -3.78 18.96
N GLY A 46 -3.09 -3.08 20.03
CA GLY A 46 -2.35 -1.93 20.53
C GLY A 46 -2.48 -0.66 19.67
N THR A 47 -3.31 -0.67 18.62
CA THR A 47 -3.50 0.48 17.73
C THR A 47 -4.75 1.31 18.06
N LYS A 48 -4.76 2.57 17.62
CA LYS A 48 -5.87 3.51 17.66
C LYS A 48 -5.97 4.31 16.36
N ILE A 49 -7.20 4.73 16.04
CA ILE A 49 -7.44 5.76 15.03
C ILE A 49 -7.03 7.08 15.67
N SER A 50 -6.14 7.81 15.01
CA SER A 50 -5.75 9.15 15.41
C SER A 50 -5.46 9.93 14.15
N CYS A 51 -6.52 10.52 13.60
CA CYS A 51 -6.49 11.35 12.41
C CYS A 51 -6.78 12.77 12.85
N ASN A 52 -5.86 13.67 12.57
CA ASN A 52 -5.85 15.04 13.04
C ASN A 52 -5.81 15.99 11.85
N ARG A 53 -6.34 17.20 12.02
CA ARG A 53 -6.02 18.33 11.16
C ARG A 53 -4.58 18.77 11.46
N PRO A 54 -3.86 19.36 10.49
CA PRO A 54 -2.59 20.01 10.77
C PRO A 54 -2.72 20.95 11.98
N GLY A 55 -1.82 20.81 12.96
CA GLY A 55 -1.91 21.54 14.23
C GLY A 55 -2.58 20.78 15.38
N GLY A 56 -3.07 19.55 15.14
CA GLY A 56 -3.36 18.57 16.19
C GLY A 56 -4.82 18.43 16.63
N ALA A 57 -5.74 19.25 16.09
CA ALA A 57 -7.17 19.06 16.33
C ALA A 57 -7.66 17.75 15.68
N GLN A 58 -8.58 17.02 16.32
CA GLN A 58 -9.16 15.81 15.74
C GLN A 58 -9.82 16.12 14.36
N ALA A 59 -9.65 15.25 13.38
CA ALA A 59 -10.32 15.32 12.08
C ALA A 59 -11.50 14.33 12.00
N ASP A 60 -12.51 14.68 11.22
CA ASP A 60 -13.71 13.84 11.02
C ASP A 60 -13.47 12.71 10.01
N ALA A 61 -12.39 12.80 9.22
CA ALA A 61 -11.97 11.83 8.23
C ALA A 61 -10.46 11.57 8.30
N CYS A 62 -10.05 10.39 7.85
CA CYS A 62 -8.68 9.95 7.75
C CYS A 62 -8.21 9.90 6.29
N PRO A 63 -6.96 10.29 5.99
CA PRO A 63 -6.34 9.93 4.73
C PRO A 63 -6.04 8.43 4.73
N VAL A 64 -6.56 7.73 3.74
CA VAL A 64 -6.43 6.29 3.53
C VAL A 64 -5.86 6.06 2.14
N ILE A 65 -5.00 5.04 1.99
CA ILE A 65 -4.45 4.71 0.68
C ILE A 65 -5.35 3.68 0.01
N GLN A 66 -5.95 4.04 -1.12
CA GLN A 66 -6.60 3.10 -2.02
C GLN A 66 -5.55 2.47 -2.94
N LEU A 67 -5.51 1.14 -2.99
CA LEU A 67 -4.61 0.35 -3.82
C LEU A 67 -5.38 -0.78 -4.50
N GLY A 68 -5.91 -0.55 -5.71
CA GLY A 68 -6.86 -1.49 -6.33
C GLY A 68 -8.12 -1.62 -5.47
N ASP A 69 -8.49 -2.86 -5.11
CA ASP A 69 -9.65 -3.16 -4.23
C ASP A 69 -9.30 -3.10 -2.73
N TYR A 70 -8.08 -2.68 -2.38
CA TYR A 70 -7.61 -2.64 -1.01
C TYR A 70 -7.54 -1.23 -0.45
N THR A 71 -7.80 -1.09 0.84
CA THR A 71 -7.53 0.13 1.61
C THR A 71 -6.42 -0.10 2.60
N VAL A 72 -5.41 0.78 2.63
CA VAL A 72 -4.35 0.77 3.64
C VAL A 72 -4.57 1.94 4.61
N TRP A 73 -4.82 1.58 5.86
CA TRP A 73 -4.98 2.51 6.98
C TRP A 73 -3.65 2.64 7.72
N ALA A 74 -3.32 3.87 8.16
CA ALA A 74 -2.23 4.11 9.09
C ALA A 74 -2.81 4.38 10.48
N PHE A 75 -2.57 3.47 11.42
CA PHE A 75 -3.00 3.62 12.81
C PHE A 75 -1.86 4.08 13.70
N SER A 76 -2.16 4.91 14.70
CA SER A 76 -1.18 5.25 15.73
C SER A 76 -1.17 4.19 16.82
N TYR A 77 -0.02 3.97 17.46
CA TYR A 77 0.04 3.10 18.64
C TYR A 77 -0.58 3.77 19.86
N ARG A 78 -1.24 2.97 20.72
CA ARG A 78 -1.87 3.43 21.97
C ARG A 78 -0.86 3.89 23.01
N ASN A 79 0.33 3.31 23.02
CA ASN A 79 1.46 3.72 23.86
C ASN A 79 2.13 5.03 23.37
N ASN A 80 1.61 5.65 22.31
CA ASN A 80 2.11 6.88 21.71
C ASN A 80 3.54 6.79 21.15
N SER A 81 4.03 5.59 20.81
CA SER A 81 5.28 5.40 20.09
C SER A 81 5.28 6.19 18.76
N TYR A 82 6.46 6.65 18.33
CA TYR A 82 6.68 7.36 17.07
C TYR A 82 6.71 6.39 15.87
N GLY A 83 5.59 5.74 15.63
CA GLY A 83 5.34 4.99 14.41
C GLY A 83 3.86 4.89 14.09
N PHE A 84 3.59 4.37 12.90
CA PHE A 84 2.29 3.89 12.51
C PHE A 84 2.31 2.37 12.37
N GLU A 85 1.16 1.75 12.59
CA GLU A 85 0.87 0.42 12.09
C GLU A 85 0.10 0.60 10.77
N LEU A 86 0.68 0.18 9.66
CA LEU A 86 0.00 0.16 8.37
C LEU A 86 -0.75 -1.15 8.24
N ALA A 87 -2.05 -1.09 7.96
CA ALA A 87 -2.90 -2.25 7.87
C ALA A 87 -3.72 -2.20 6.58
N ALA A 88 -3.58 -3.23 5.75
CA ALA A 88 -4.27 -3.38 4.49
C ALA A 88 -5.53 -4.23 4.65
N TYR A 89 -6.63 -3.78 4.05
CA TYR A 89 -7.92 -4.45 4.12
C TYR A 89 -8.49 -4.67 2.72
N ARG A 90 -9.20 -5.79 2.54
CA ARG A 90 -10.11 -6.02 1.41
C ARG A 90 -11.53 -6.04 1.98
N GLY A 91 -12.29 -4.96 1.77
CA GLY A 91 -13.50 -4.72 2.55
C GLY A 91 -13.16 -4.63 4.04
N ASP A 92 -13.80 -5.48 4.86
CA ASP A 92 -13.60 -5.53 6.31
C ASP A 92 -12.51 -6.53 6.75
N GLN A 93 -11.95 -7.30 5.83
CA GLN A 93 -10.95 -8.31 6.13
C GLN A 93 -9.54 -7.71 6.14
N LEU A 94 -8.84 -7.81 7.28
CA LEU A 94 -7.42 -7.52 7.37
C LEU A 94 -6.63 -8.58 6.59
N VAL A 95 -5.84 -8.16 5.60
CA VAL A 95 -5.05 -9.07 4.74
C VAL A 95 -3.55 -8.99 5.02
N GLY A 96 -3.09 -7.94 5.69
CA GLY A 96 -1.70 -7.80 6.13
C GLY A 96 -1.48 -6.49 6.86
N HIS A 97 -0.46 -6.45 7.71
CA HIS A 97 -0.07 -5.24 8.43
C HIS A 97 1.42 -5.22 8.76
N ARG A 98 1.97 -4.04 9.00
CA ARG A 98 3.34 -3.87 9.51
C ARG A 98 3.53 -2.53 10.21
N GLY A 99 4.46 -2.49 11.15
CA GLY A 99 4.94 -1.24 11.74
C GLY A 99 5.85 -0.45 10.79
N VAL A 100 5.70 0.88 10.80
CA VAL A 100 6.62 1.83 10.16
C VAL A 100 6.96 2.96 11.14
N GLY A 101 8.25 3.26 11.28
CA GLY A 101 8.73 4.31 12.18
C GLY A 101 8.69 5.70 11.55
N GLY A 102 8.80 6.73 12.39
CA GLY A 102 9.12 8.10 11.97
C GLY A 102 8.15 9.17 12.43
N SER A 103 6.87 8.81 12.62
CA SER A 103 5.80 9.74 12.96
C SER A 103 4.66 9.09 13.74
N ARG A 104 3.69 9.87 14.23
CA ARG A 104 2.48 9.43 14.94
C ARG A 104 1.37 10.49 14.77
N TYR A 105 0.12 10.14 15.04
CA TYR A 105 -1.05 11.01 14.88
C TYR A 105 -1.16 11.55 13.46
N LEU A 106 -1.83 10.79 12.60
CA LEU A 106 -1.88 11.01 11.16
C LEU A 106 -2.55 12.34 10.85
N GLU A 107 -1.83 13.25 10.20
CA GLU A 107 -2.34 14.56 9.75
C GLU A 107 -2.58 14.60 8.23
N GLY A 108 -1.92 13.71 7.48
CA GLY A 108 -2.00 13.69 6.03
C GLY A 108 -1.35 12.44 5.43
N ALA A 109 -1.58 12.24 4.14
CA ALA A 109 -0.79 11.33 3.33
C ALA A 109 -0.54 11.95 1.95
N GLN A 110 0.62 11.66 1.35
CA GLN A 110 0.98 12.15 0.03
C GLN A 110 1.60 11.04 -0.81
N VAL A 111 1.08 10.85 -2.02
CA VAL A 111 1.66 9.93 -3.00
C VAL A 111 2.67 10.67 -3.87
N ASN A 112 3.91 10.21 -3.90
CA ASN A 112 4.94 10.67 -4.81
C ASN A 112 5.15 9.61 -5.90
N ARG A 113 4.62 9.86 -7.10
CA ARG A 113 4.73 8.92 -8.23
C ARG A 113 6.13 8.82 -8.80
N GLY A 114 6.89 9.92 -8.80
CA GLY A 114 8.26 9.93 -9.32
C GLY A 114 9.21 9.11 -8.45
N ALA A 115 9.04 9.19 -7.12
CA ALA A 115 9.81 8.38 -6.17
C ALA A 115 9.19 7.00 -5.88
N GLN A 116 7.98 6.74 -6.38
CA GLN A 116 7.18 5.56 -6.05
C GLN A 116 7.04 5.33 -4.54
N THR A 117 6.72 6.40 -3.80
CA THR A 117 6.54 6.36 -2.36
C THR A 117 5.23 7.02 -1.91
N VAL A 118 4.80 6.66 -0.71
CA VAL A 118 3.76 7.34 0.04
C VAL A 118 4.37 7.88 1.33
N ASP A 119 4.22 9.17 1.57
CA ASP A 119 4.53 9.81 2.83
C ASP A 119 3.28 9.81 3.71
N PHE A 120 3.34 9.15 4.85
CA PHE A 120 2.35 9.31 5.93
C PHE A 120 2.83 10.42 6.84
N ILE A 121 2.12 11.55 6.81
CA ILE A 121 2.47 12.76 7.55
C ILE A 121 1.72 12.72 8.88
N GLY A 122 2.44 12.84 9.98
CA GLY A 122 1.86 12.95 11.30
C GLY A 122 2.31 14.22 12.02
N GLN A 123 2.12 14.22 13.34
CA GLN A 123 2.29 15.39 14.20
C GLN A 123 3.55 16.20 13.91
N GLY A 124 3.36 17.51 13.71
CA GLY A 124 4.45 18.45 13.48
C GLY A 124 5.13 18.26 12.12
N GLY A 125 4.43 17.69 11.14
CA GLY A 125 4.94 17.48 9.78
C GLY A 125 5.92 16.31 9.64
N ARG A 126 6.11 15.48 10.68
CA ARG A 126 6.99 14.32 10.64
C ARG A 126 6.43 13.25 9.70
N LYS A 127 7.30 12.60 8.93
CA LYS A 127 6.90 11.63 7.90
C LYS A 127 7.36 10.22 8.24
N ALA A 128 6.53 9.25 7.90
CA ALA A 128 6.93 7.87 7.65
C ALA A 128 6.77 7.62 6.14
N THR A 129 7.87 7.37 5.44
CA THR A 129 7.88 7.17 3.99
C THR A 129 7.90 5.68 3.67
N VAL A 130 6.99 5.23 2.80
CA VAL A 130 6.83 3.82 2.44
C VAL A 130 6.83 3.67 0.92
N SER A 131 7.56 2.69 0.39
CA SER A 131 7.60 2.43 -1.05
C SER A 131 6.29 1.80 -1.54
N PHE A 132 5.97 1.97 -2.83
CA PHE A 132 4.82 1.27 -3.43
C PHE A 132 4.97 -0.25 -3.31
N ALA A 133 6.19 -0.77 -3.53
CA ALA A 133 6.49 -2.19 -3.39
C ALA A 133 6.21 -2.70 -1.96
N ASP A 134 6.46 -1.89 -0.93
CA ASP A 134 6.10 -2.24 0.44
C ASP A 134 4.60 -2.29 0.70
N LEU A 135 3.84 -1.37 0.09
CA LEU A 135 2.38 -1.42 0.16
C LEU A 135 1.83 -2.65 -0.58
N GLU A 136 2.40 -3.02 -1.72
CA GLU A 136 2.04 -4.24 -2.44
C GLU A 136 2.38 -5.50 -1.64
N ARG A 137 3.49 -5.52 -0.89
CA ARG A 137 3.82 -6.63 0.02
C ARG A 137 2.77 -6.80 1.12
N LEU A 138 2.12 -5.74 1.61
CA LEU A 138 1.05 -5.85 2.61
C LEU A 138 -0.19 -6.61 2.10
N ILE A 139 -0.46 -6.58 0.80
CA ILE A 139 -1.63 -7.24 0.20
C ILE A 139 -1.29 -8.57 -0.49
N GLY A 140 0.01 -8.82 -0.72
CA GLY A 140 0.53 -10.04 -1.34
C GLY A 140 1.23 -10.99 -0.37
N SER A 141 1.44 -10.59 0.89
CA SER A 141 1.96 -11.48 1.92
C SER A 141 0.94 -12.57 2.22
N ARG A 142 1.09 -13.72 1.56
CA ARG A 142 0.56 -14.98 2.10
C ARG A 142 1.30 -15.20 3.42
N GLN A 143 0.57 -15.07 4.52
CA GLN A 143 1.02 -15.59 5.81
C GLN A 143 1.08 -17.12 5.75
#